data_AF-A0A2Z4RT21-F1
#
_entry.id   AF-A0A2Z4RT21-F1
#
_cell.length_a   1.000
_cell.length_b   1.000
_cell.length_c   1.000
_cell.angle_alpha   90.00
_cell.angle_beta   90.00
_cell.angle_gamma   90.00
#
_symmetry.space_group_name_H-M   'P 1'
#
loop_
_entity.id
_entity.type
_entity.pdbx_description
1 polymer ?
#
loop_
_entity_poly.entity_id
_entity_poly.type
_entity_poly.pdbx_seq_one_letter_code
_entity_poly.pdbx_strand_id
1 'polypeptide(L)'
;MISPSITSRPNTMPDPRVLRSRQKMANALFDLISEGHTYPPAVNLVLERAGVARATFYSHFTDMDALLAWEVERILDELQASIDWQGHAQDAPFSGRVVHAVLLRARERTELFRLLLTGGAGPIPLERFYTRFYEASLAFNRRRCADMNLTPAIPLEVICSSISGQVMGVLRWMVIHQPDADVDQLVGWMRSIYQQGMSHLLMPPADSQGQ
;
A
#
# COMPACT_ATOMS: atom_id res chain seq x y z
N MET A 1 -14.86 -51.32 -4.19
CA MET A 1 -14.95 -50.11 -3.34
C MET A 1 -14.36 -48.95 -4.12
N ILE A 2 -15.09 -47.84 -4.13
CA ILE A 2 -14.96 -46.72 -5.07
C ILE A 2 -13.80 -45.81 -4.64
N SER A 3 -12.83 -45.56 -5.53
CA SER A 3 -11.84 -44.50 -5.36
C SER A 3 -12.52 -43.13 -5.49
N PRO A 4 -12.30 -42.17 -4.59
CA PRO A 4 -12.81 -40.83 -4.77
C PRO A 4 -11.93 -40.07 -5.77
N SER A 5 -12.56 -39.67 -6.88
CA SER A 5 -12.02 -38.74 -7.85
C SER A 5 -11.63 -37.43 -7.17
N ILE A 6 -10.35 -37.05 -7.29
CA ILE A 6 -9.88 -35.70 -6.94
C ILE A 6 -10.41 -34.76 -8.01
N THR A 7 -11.54 -34.09 -7.75
CA THR A 7 -11.99 -32.96 -8.54
C THR A 7 -11.05 -31.79 -8.29
N SER A 8 -10.13 -31.56 -9.25
CA SER A 8 -9.32 -30.36 -9.33
C SER A 8 -10.23 -29.12 -9.27
N ARG A 9 -10.05 -28.27 -8.26
CA ARG A 9 -10.64 -26.92 -8.24
C ARG A 9 -10.10 -26.15 -9.47
N PRO A 10 -10.94 -25.45 -10.25
CA PRO A 10 -10.43 -24.58 -11.29
C PRO A 10 -9.68 -23.41 -10.64
N ASN A 11 -8.37 -23.34 -10.84
CA ASN A 11 -7.59 -22.13 -10.62
C ASN A 11 -7.91 -21.14 -11.75
N THR A 12 -9.08 -20.52 -11.69
CA THR A 12 -9.50 -19.54 -12.71
C THR A 12 -8.85 -18.20 -12.42
N MET A 13 -7.66 -18.00 -13.01
CA MET A 13 -7.22 -16.65 -13.31
C MET A 13 -8.34 -15.94 -14.09
N PRO A 14 -8.73 -14.70 -13.72
CA PRO A 14 -9.75 -13.95 -14.44
C PRO A 14 -9.43 -13.88 -15.93
N ASP A 15 -10.45 -13.95 -16.80
CA ASP A 15 -10.29 -13.73 -18.23
C ASP A 15 -9.47 -12.44 -18.46
N PRO A 16 -8.35 -12.47 -19.19
CA PRO A 16 -7.53 -11.30 -19.48
C PRO A 16 -8.32 -10.11 -20.04
N ARG A 17 -9.46 -10.34 -20.71
CA ARG A 17 -10.37 -9.30 -21.20
C ARG A 17 -11.10 -8.59 -20.07
N VAL A 18 -11.54 -9.34 -19.06
CA VAL A 18 -12.19 -8.80 -17.85
C VAL A 18 -11.20 -7.97 -17.04
N LEU A 19 -9.96 -8.43 -16.90
CA LEU A 19 -8.93 -7.65 -16.21
C LEU A 19 -8.64 -6.33 -16.93
N ARG A 20 -8.55 -6.36 -18.26
CA ARG A 20 -8.36 -5.16 -19.08
C ARG A 20 -9.51 -4.16 -18.97
N SER A 21 -10.77 -4.62 -18.97
CA SER A 21 -11.92 -3.71 -18.84
C SER A 21 -11.94 -3.04 -17.46
N ARG A 22 -11.67 -3.80 -16.39
CA ARG A 22 -11.54 -3.27 -15.02
C ARG A 22 -10.44 -2.23 -14.92
N GLN A 23 -9.26 -2.51 -15.46
CA GLN A 23 -8.14 -1.58 -15.44
C GLN A 23 -8.43 -0.29 -16.22
N LYS A 24 -9.09 -0.38 -17.39
CA LYS A 24 -9.52 0.80 -18.15
C LYS A 24 -10.44 1.71 -17.34
N MET A 25 -11.41 1.12 -16.63
CA MET A 25 -12.33 1.89 -15.78
C MET A 25 -11.63 2.51 -14.57
N ALA A 26 -10.72 1.77 -13.92
CA ALA A 26 -9.93 2.32 -12.80
C ALA A 26 -9.02 3.46 -13.27
N ASN A 27 -8.30 3.30 -14.38
CA ASN A 27 -7.47 4.36 -14.93
C ASN A 27 -8.30 5.61 -15.24
N ALA A 28 -9.45 5.46 -15.91
CA ALA A 28 -10.35 6.57 -16.20
C ALA A 28 -10.86 7.28 -14.93
N LEU A 29 -11.13 6.54 -13.86
CA LEU A 29 -11.49 7.12 -12.55
C LEU A 29 -10.36 8.03 -12.02
N PHE A 30 -9.10 7.57 -12.02
CA PHE A 30 -7.99 8.37 -11.50
C PHE A 30 -7.56 9.51 -12.43
N ASP A 31 -7.71 9.35 -13.75
CA ASP A 31 -7.50 10.43 -14.72
C ASP A 31 -8.45 11.59 -14.42
N LEU A 32 -9.74 11.29 -14.20
CA LEU A 32 -10.75 12.30 -13.85
C LEU A 32 -10.45 12.98 -12.50
N ILE A 33 -10.02 12.21 -11.48
CA ILE A 33 -9.63 12.79 -10.19
C ILE A 33 -8.41 13.71 -10.36
N SER A 34 -7.44 13.31 -11.18
CA SER A 34 -6.24 14.11 -11.50
C SER A 34 -6.59 15.40 -12.25
N GLU A 35 -7.65 15.37 -13.06
CA GLU A 35 -8.22 16.55 -13.75
C GLU A 35 -9.04 17.46 -12.82
N GLY A 36 -9.17 17.11 -11.52
CA GLY A 36 -9.86 17.92 -10.52
C GLY A 36 -11.32 17.54 -10.27
N HIS A 37 -11.80 16.43 -10.85
CA HIS A 37 -13.13 15.93 -10.52
C HIS A 37 -13.18 15.38 -9.09
N THR A 38 -14.26 15.70 -8.37
CA THR A 38 -14.49 15.18 -7.01
C THR A 38 -14.83 13.70 -7.03
N TYR A 39 -14.31 12.94 -6.07
CA TYR A 39 -14.71 11.56 -5.87
C TYR A 39 -16.07 11.46 -5.14
N PRO A 40 -16.99 10.56 -5.55
CA PRO A 40 -16.94 9.80 -6.81
C PRO A 40 -17.43 10.65 -8.00
N PRO A 41 -16.77 10.61 -9.17
CA PRO A 41 -17.31 11.21 -10.39
C PRO A 41 -18.56 10.45 -10.86
N ALA A 42 -19.34 11.08 -11.74
CA ALA A 42 -20.50 10.43 -12.34
C ALA A 42 -20.10 9.16 -13.11
N VAL A 43 -20.84 8.06 -12.91
CA VAL A 43 -20.53 6.76 -13.56
C VAL A 43 -20.38 6.91 -15.08
N ASN A 44 -21.29 7.62 -15.74
CA ASN A 44 -21.24 7.81 -17.18
C ASN A 44 -19.96 8.50 -17.66
N LEU A 45 -19.43 9.46 -16.89
CA LEU A 45 -18.21 10.18 -17.23
C LEU A 45 -16.99 9.24 -17.24
N VAL A 46 -16.88 8.37 -16.23
CA VAL A 46 -15.82 7.34 -16.16
C VAL A 46 -15.94 6.36 -17.33
N LEU A 47 -17.16 5.94 -17.66
CA LEU A 47 -17.40 4.96 -18.72
C LEU A 47 -17.13 5.51 -20.13
N GLU A 48 -17.50 6.75 -20.37
CA GLU A 48 -17.18 7.47 -21.60
C GLU A 48 -15.66 7.56 -21.78
N ARG A 49 -14.94 8.00 -20.73
CA ARG A 49 -13.48 8.09 -20.75
C ARG A 49 -12.80 6.74 -20.95
N ALA A 50 -13.29 5.69 -20.29
CA ALA A 50 -12.75 4.34 -20.40
C ALA A 50 -13.04 3.67 -21.75
N GLY A 51 -14.01 4.18 -22.51
CA GLY A 51 -14.55 3.53 -23.71
C GLY A 51 -15.22 2.18 -23.39
N VAL A 52 -15.96 2.12 -22.27
CA VAL A 52 -16.58 0.88 -21.76
C VAL A 52 -18.10 1.06 -21.68
N ALA A 53 -18.86 0.07 -22.17
CA ALA A 53 -20.31 0.11 -22.11
C ALA A 53 -20.84 0.03 -20.67
N ARG A 54 -21.96 0.70 -20.39
CA ARG A 54 -22.62 0.69 -19.07
C ARG A 54 -22.99 -0.71 -18.59
N ALA A 55 -23.45 -1.58 -19.48
CA ALA A 55 -23.73 -2.97 -19.14
C ALA A 55 -22.46 -3.72 -18.66
N THR A 56 -21.29 -3.43 -19.25
CA THR A 56 -20.02 -4.01 -18.84
C THR A 56 -19.60 -3.55 -17.44
N PHE A 57 -19.80 -2.27 -17.10
CA PHE A 57 -19.54 -1.77 -15.75
C PHE A 57 -20.36 -2.52 -14.71
N TYR A 58 -21.69 -2.57 -14.88
CA TYR A 58 -22.58 -3.22 -13.91
C TYR A 58 -22.45 -4.76 -13.89
N SER A 59 -21.81 -5.36 -14.89
CA SER A 59 -21.40 -6.78 -14.82
C SER A 59 -20.20 -7.02 -13.91
N HIS A 60 -19.48 -5.98 -13.51
CA HIS A 60 -18.25 -6.07 -12.71
C HIS A 60 -18.37 -5.38 -11.35
N PHE A 61 -19.08 -4.25 -11.29
CA PHE A 61 -19.12 -3.37 -10.13
C PHE A 61 -20.54 -2.86 -9.88
N THR A 62 -20.93 -2.78 -8.61
CA THR A 62 -22.22 -2.20 -8.20
C THR A 62 -22.23 -0.68 -8.33
N ASP A 63 -21.08 -0.06 -8.08
CA ASP A 63 -20.88 1.39 -7.97
C ASP A 63 -19.39 1.76 -8.06
N MET A 64 -19.06 3.05 -7.88
CA MET A 64 -17.69 3.55 -7.90
C MET A 64 -16.85 3.09 -6.71
N ASP A 65 -17.47 2.88 -5.56
CA ASP A 65 -16.78 2.39 -4.36
C ASP A 65 -16.31 0.95 -4.56
N ALA A 66 -17.10 0.12 -5.25
CA ALA A 66 -16.72 -1.23 -5.65
C ALA A 66 -15.55 -1.23 -6.65
N LEU A 67 -15.53 -0.29 -7.61
CA LEU A 67 -14.40 -0.11 -8.53
C LEU A 67 -13.13 0.32 -7.79
N LEU A 68 -13.25 1.30 -6.88
CA LEU A 68 -12.14 1.77 -6.07
C LEU A 68 -11.60 0.65 -5.17
N ALA A 69 -12.48 -0.07 -4.46
CA ALA A 69 -12.09 -1.18 -3.59
C ALA A 69 -11.33 -2.26 -4.38
N TRP A 70 -11.77 -2.58 -5.59
CA TRP A 70 -11.05 -3.50 -6.47
C TRP A 70 -9.66 -3.00 -6.83
N GLU A 71 -9.50 -1.72 -7.19
CA GLU A 71 -8.19 -1.16 -7.51
C GLU A 71 -7.26 -1.13 -6.28
N VAL A 72 -7.79 -0.81 -5.10
CA VAL A 72 -7.05 -0.81 -3.84
C VAL A 72 -6.50 -2.19 -3.53
N GLU A 73 -7.35 -3.24 -3.58
CA GLU A 73 -6.88 -4.62 -3.34
C GLU A 73 -5.85 -5.02 -4.40
N ARG A 74 -6.06 -4.68 -5.67
CA ARG A 74 -5.08 -4.97 -6.74
C ARG A 74 -3.72 -4.35 -6.48
N ILE A 75 -3.67 -3.08 -6.05
CA ILE A 75 -2.41 -2.39 -5.72
C ILE A 75 -1.76 -3.01 -4.48
N LEU A 76 -2.54 -3.35 -3.46
CA LEU A 76 -2.05 -4.03 -2.27
C LEU A 76 -1.43 -5.39 -2.60
N ASP A 77 -2.08 -6.19 -3.45
CA ASP A 77 -1.58 -7.47 -3.93
C ASP A 77 -0.27 -7.29 -4.72
N GLU A 78 -0.19 -6.28 -5.60
CA GLU A 78 1.03 -5.95 -6.34
C GLU A 78 2.18 -5.55 -5.41
N LEU A 79 1.92 -4.70 -4.41
CA LEU A 79 2.92 -4.34 -3.41
C LEU A 79 3.41 -5.60 -2.68
N GLN A 80 2.50 -6.44 -2.19
CA GLN A 80 2.85 -7.64 -1.46
C GLN A 80 3.70 -8.60 -2.30
N ALA A 81 3.37 -8.74 -3.59
CA ALA A 81 4.11 -9.58 -4.53
C ALA A 81 5.48 -9.00 -4.93
N SER A 82 5.62 -7.68 -4.92
CA SER A 82 6.89 -6.99 -5.26
C SER A 82 7.97 -7.10 -4.17
N ILE A 83 7.57 -7.48 -2.95
CA ILE A 83 8.47 -7.54 -1.80
C ILE A 83 9.15 -8.92 -1.77
N ASP A 84 10.48 -8.94 -1.86
CA ASP A 84 11.28 -10.14 -1.60
C ASP A 84 11.41 -10.39 -0.09
N TRP A 85 10.37 -10.99 0.48
CA TRP A 85 10.32 -11.35 1.89
C TRP A 85 11.42 -12.31 2.33
N GLN A 86 11.99 -13.11 1.43
CA GLN A 86 13.06 -14.06 1.77
C GLN A 86 14.40 -13.35 1.90
N GLY A 87 14.74 -12.47 0.96
CA GLY A 87 15.93 -11.62 1.05
C GLY A 87 15.91 -10.72 2.30
N HIS A 88 14.73 -10.28 2.77
CA HIS A 88 14.60 -9.47 3.97
C HIS A 88 14.80 -10.21 5.30
N ALA A 89 14.69 -11.54 5.32
CA ALA A 89 14.81 -12.30 6.55
C ALA A 89 16.20 -12.18 7.19
N GLN A 90 17.23 -11.83 6.41
CA GLN A 90 18.60 -11.63 6.89
C GLN A 90 18.98 -10.16 7.16
N ASP A 91 18.13 -9.19 6.78
CA ASP A 91 18.40 -7.76 6.97
C ASP A 91 18.22 -7.34 8.46
N ALA A 92 18.51 -6.07 8.78
CA ALA A 92 18.11 -5.46 10.06
C ALA A 92 16.57 -5.48 10.24
N PRO A 93 16.04 -5.44 11.49
CA PRO A 93 14.59 -5.49 11.77
C PRO A 93 13.75 -4.44 11.03
N PHE A 94 14.37 -3.32 10.64
CA PHE A 94 13.82 -2.35 9.70
C PHE A 94 14.82 -2.07 8.56
N SER A 95 14.77 -2.90 7.51
CA SER A 95 15.62 -2.72 6.31
C SER A 95 15.21 -1.52 5.47
N GLY A 96 13.99 -1.00 5.63
CA GLY A 96 13.45 0.10 4.83
C GLY A 96 13.02 -0.28 3.42
N ARG A 97 13.29 -1.50 2.93
CA ARG A 97 12.98 -1.91 1.55
C ARG A 97 11.47 -2.02 1.28
N VAL A 98 10.71 -2.58 2.23
CA VAL A 98 9.23 -2.60 2.15
C VAL A 98 8.69 -1.16 2.08
N VAL A 99 9.19 -0.29 2.95
CA VAL A 99 8.77 1.12 3.00
C VAL A 99 9.15 1.85 1.72
N HIS A 100 10.33 1.59 1.17
CA HIS A 100 10.76 2.10 -0.13
C HIS A 100 9.76 1.72 -1.24
N ALA A 101 9.39 0.44 -1.34
CA ALA A 101 8.43 -0.03 -2.35
C ALA A 101 7.06 0.68 -2.21
N VAL A 102 6.59 0.86 -0.97
CA VAL A 102 5.31 1.54 -0.70
C VAL A 102 5.38 3.03 -1.06
N LEU A 103 6.45 3.73 -0.68
CA LEU A 103 6.66 5.14 -0.99
C LEU A 103 6.80 5.39 -2.50
N LEU A 104 7.54 4.52 -3.20
CA LEU A 104 7.68 4.59 -4.65
C LEU A 104 6.33 4.43 -5.34
N ARG A 105 5.55 3.41 -4.95
CA ARG A 105 4.22 3.19 -5.52
C ARG A 105 3.26 4.34 -5.20
N ALA A 106 3.39 4.95 -4.02
CA ALA A 106 2.61 6.14 -3.67
C ALA A 106 2.94 7.35 -4.54
N ARG A 107 4.21 7.52 -4.98
CA ARG A 107 4.59 8.54 -5.96
C ARG A 107 4.08 8.24 -7.37
N GLU A 108 4.09 6.98 -7.78
CA GLU A 108 3.56 6.57 -9.09
C GLU A 108 2.03 6.70 -9.19
N ARG A 109 1.34 6.69 -8.04
CA ARG A 109 -0.11 6.70 -7.93
C ARG A 109 -0.60 7.76 -6.93
N THR A 110 -0.04 8.97 -7.00
CA THR A 110 -0.26 10.04 -6.01
C THR A 110 -1.74 10.31 -5.75
N GLU A 111 -2.59 10.43 -6.77
CA GLU A 111 -4.01 10.74 -6.56
C GLU A 111 -4.79 9.62 -5.89
N LEU A 112 -4.49 8.35 -6.19
CA LEU A 112 -5.08 7.22 -5.47
C LEU A 112 -4.66 7.24 -4.01
N PHE A 113 -3.36 7.34 -3.72
CA PHE A 113 -2.89 7.37 -2.33
C PHE A 113 -3.41 8.61 -1.61
N ARG A 114 -3.48 9.78 -2.25
CA ARG A 114 -4.07 10.99 -1.69
C ARG A 114 -5.54 10.76 -1.35
N LEU A 115 -6.34 10.19 -2.26
CA LEU A 115 -7.74 9.87 -2.03
C LEU A 115 -7.92 8.93 -0.82
N LEU A 116 -7.11 7.88 -0.73
CA LEU A 116 -7.14 6.90 0.37
C LEU A 116 -6.71 7.51 1.70
N LEU A 117 -5.57 8.20 1.73
CA LEU A 117 -4.90 8.66 2.95
C LEU A 117 -5.50 9.93 3.55
N THR A 118 -6.32 10.65 2.78
CA THR A 118 -7.06 11.83 3.26
C THR A 118 -8.51 11.53 3.62
N GLY A 119 -8.96 10.27 3.42
CA GLY A 119 -10.35 9.88 3.64
C GLY A 119 -11.32 10.37 2.57
N GLY A 120 -10.82 10.85 1.42
CA GLY A 120 -11.66 11.31 0.31
C GLY A 120 -12.53 10.22 -0.32
N ALA A 121 -12.20 8.95 -0.08
CA ALA A 121 -13.02 7.78 -0.42
C ALA A 121 -13.80 7.19 0.79
N GLY A 122 -13.93 7.95 1.87
CA GLY A 122 -14.48 7.47 3.13
C GLY A 122 -13.47 6.68 3.98
N PRO A 123 -13.90 6.18 5.15
CA PRO A 123 -12.99 5.57 6.13
C PRO A 123 -12.57 4.13 5.78
N ILE A 124 -13.43 3.38 5.08
CA ILE A 124 -13.23 1.94 4.84
C ILE A 124 -11.94 1.66 4.03
N PRO A 125 -11.65 2.36 2.92
CA PRO A 125 -10.43 2.08 2.15
C PRO A 125 -9.15 2.36 2.93
N LEU A 126 -9.14 3.41 3.75
CA LEU A 126 -8.00 3.74 4.61
C LEU A 126 -7.77 2.66 5.67
N GLU A 127 -8.84 2.26 6.36
CA GLU A 127 -8.78 1.21 7.38
C GLU A 127 -8.29 -0.12 6.80
N ARG A 128 -8.76 -0.51 5.61
CA ARG A 128 -8.29 -1.70 4.90
C ARG A 128 -6.81 -1.60 4.56
N PHE A 129 -6.36 -0.46 4.02
CA PHE A 129 -4.96 -0.24 3.68
C PHE A 129 -4.05 -0.35 4.92
N TYR A 130 -4.45 0.27 6.04
CA TYR A 130 -3.75 0.14 7.32
C TYR A 130 -3.70 -1.31 7.81
N THR A 131 -4.85 -1.99 7.88
CA THR A 131 -4.97 -3.35 8.39
C THR A 131 -4.12 -4.32 7.59
N ARG A 132 -4.14 -4.23 6.26
CA ARG A 132 -3.31 -5.06 5.37
C ARG A 132 -1.82 -4.84 5.60
N PHE A 133 -1.38 -3.59 5.71
CA PHE A 133 0.02 -3.28 5.97
C PHE A 133 0.47 -3.79 7.35
N TYR A 134 -0.37 -3.62 8.37
CA TYR A 134 -0.13 -4.14 9.72
C TYR A 134 -0.05 -5.67 9.75
N GLU A 135 -1.00 -6.37 9.15
CA GLU A 135 -1.01 -7.84 9.10
C GLU A 135 0.20 -8.40 8.36
N ALA A 136 0.58 -7.78 7.23
CA ALA A 136 1.77 -8.18 6.48
C ALA A 136 3.06 -7.98 7.32
N SER A 137 3.18 -6.83 7.98
CA SER A 137 4.31 -6.53 8.88
C SER A 137 4.38 -7.52 10.04
N LEU A 138 3.25 -7.83 10.66
CA LEU A 138 3.17 -8.77 11.78
C LEU A 138 3.49 -10.20 11.35
N ALA A 139 2.96 -10.67 10.22
CA ALA A 139 3.25 -11.99 9.68
C ALA A 139 4.75 -12.14 9.36
N PHE A 140 5.34 -11.13 8.72
CA PHE A 140 6.77 -11.09 8.44
C PHE A 140 7.63 -11.15 9.70
N ASN A 141 7.35 -10.29 10.69
CA ASN A 141 8.15 -10.24 11.92
C ASN A 141 7.97 -11.50 12.79
N ARG A 142 6.77 -12.09 12.84
CA ARG A 142 6.54 -13.38 13.52
C ARG A 142 7.39 -14.49 12.91
N ARG A 143 7.38 -14.60 11.57
CA ARG A 143 8.20 -15.58 10.85
C ARG A 143 9.69 -15.35 11.12
N ARG A 144 10.16 -14.11 11.02
CA ARG A 144 11.56 -13.76 11.30
C ARG A 144 11.96 -14.15 12.73
N CYS A 145 11.14 -13.85 13.73
CA CYS A 145 11.42 -14.24 15.11
C CYS A 145 11.53 -15.75 15.26
N ALA A 146 10.67 -16.53 14.61
CA ALA A 146 10.74 -17.99 14.61
C ALA A 146 12.01 -18.51 13.91
N ASP A 147 12.29 -18.04 12.70
CA ASP A 147 13.43 -18.49 11.87
C ASP A 147 14.79 -18.17 12.53
N MET A 148 14.88 -17.04 13.27
CA MET A 148 16.11 -16.58 13.93
C MET A 148 16.16 -16.88 15.44
N ASN A 149 15.15 -17.57 15.98
CA ASN A 149 15.00 -17.83 17.42
C ASN A 149 15.12 -16.55 18.29
N LEU A 150 14.45 -15.48 17.88
CA LEU A 150 14.45 -14.19 18.56
C LEU A 150 13.22 -14.07 19.48
N THR A 151 13.46 -13.65 20.72
CA THR A 151 12.39 -13.27 21.66
C THR A 151 12.28 -11.74 21.70
N PRO A 152 11.18 -11.14 21.21
CA PRO A 152 11.02 -9.71 21.25
C PRO A 152 10.81 -9.22 22.70
N ALA A 153 11.40 -8.07 23.03
CA ALA A 153 11.34 -7.51 24.39
C ALA A 153 9.94 -6.95 24.75
N ILE A 154 9.12 -6.66 23.75
CA ILE A 154 7.72 -6.22 23.87
C ILE A 154 6.88 -6.95 22.80
N PRO A 155 5.53 -6.96 22.90
CA PRO A 155 4.68 -7.64 21.92
C PRO A 155 4.92 -7.13 20.49
N LEU A 156 4.99 -8.05 19.52
CA LEU A 156 5.18 -7.71 18.10
C LEU A 156 4.03 -6.86 17.56
N GLU A 157 2.83 -7.02 18.12
CA GLU A 157 1.65 -6.23 17.79
C GLU A 157 1.89 -4.74 18.03
N VAL A 158 2.55 -4.38 19.13
CA VAL A 158 2.89 -2.98 19.46
C VAL A 158 3.95 -2.44 18.49
N ILE A 159 4.99 -3.23 18.22
CA ILE A 159 6.06 -2.88 17.27
C ILE A 159 5.47 -2.66 15.87
N CYS A 160 4.69 -3.61 15.38
CA CYS A 160 4.12 -3.56 14.04
C CYS A 160 3.06 -2.46 13.91
N SER A 161 2.26 -2.21 14.94
CA SER A 161 1.30 -1.09 14.97
C SER A 161 2.01 0.26 14.87
N SER A 162 3.10 0.45 15.65
CA SER A 162 3.95 1.64 15.56
C SER A 162 4.56 1.79 14.17
N ILE A 163 5.05 0.69 13.58
CA ILE A 163 5.66 0.71 12.25
C ILE A 163 4.65 1.16 11.19
N SER A 164 3.48 0.54 11.20
CA SER A 164 2.38 0.88 10.29
C SER A 164 1.93 2.33 10.45
N GLY A 165 1.82 2.82 11.69
CA GLY A 165 1.43 4.20 11.96
C GLY A 165 2.39 5.23 11.38
N GLN A 166 3.70 5.02 11.54
CA GLN A 166 4.71 5.94 10.99
C GLN A 166 4.76 5.88 9.45
N VAL A 167 4.68 4.70 8.85
CA VAL A 167 4.58 4.56 7.38
C VAL A 167 3.36 5.28 6.86
N MET A 168 2.20 5.10 7.50
CA MET A 168 0.96 5.80 7.13
C MET A 168 1.10 7.32 7.24
N GLY A 169 1.71 7.79 8.32
CA GLY A 169 1.96 9.21 8.57
C GLY A 169 2.86 9.84 7.50
N VAL A 170 3.98 9.19 7.17
CA VAL A 170 4.91 9.68 6.15
C VAL A 170 4.29 9.63 4.76
N LEU A 171 3.58 8.55 4.40
CA LEU A 171 2.86 8.46 3.14
C LEU A 171 1.86 9.61 3.00
N ARG A 172 1.03 9.82 4.02
CA ARG A 172 0.03 10.87 4.04
C ARG A 172 0.67 12.25 3.93
N TRP A 173 1.73 12.51 4.70
CA TRP A 173 2.47 13.76 4.63
C TRP A 173 3.05 14.00 3.24
N MET A 174 3.69 12.98 2.64
CA MET A 174 4.31 13.03 1.32
C MET A 174 3.30 13.36 0.21
N VAL A 175 2.14 12.68 0.17
CA VAL A 175 1.15 12.93 -0.89
C VAL A 175 0.43 14.27 -0.75
N ILE A 176 0.35 14.84 0.46
CA ILE A 176 -0.25 16.15 0.72
C ILE A 176 0.73 17.28 0.40
N HIS A 177 1.98 17.17 0.86
CA HIS A 177 2.94 18.27 0.81
C HIS A 177 3.90 18.19 -0.37
N GLN A 178 4.01 17.03 -1.03
CA GLN A 178 4.88 16.78 -2.18
C GLN A 178 6.29 17.35 -1.97
N PRO A 179 7.01 16.90 -0.92
CA PRO A 179 8.33 17.41 -0.61
C PRO A 179 9.31 17.10 -1.76
N ASP A 180 10.34 17.95 -1.90
CA ASP A 180 11.45 17.74 -2.83
C ASP A 180 12.42 16.61 -2.42
N ALA A 181 12.10 15.91 -1.33
CA ALA A 181 12.86 14.74 -0.89
C ALA A 181 12.59 13.54 -1.81
N ASP A 182 13.63 12.80 -2.18
CA ASP A 182 13.46 11.53 -2.89
C ASP A 182 13.06 10.38 -1.94
N VAL A 183 12.72 9.22 -2.51
CA VAL A 183 12.26 8.06 -1.72
C VAL A 183 13.38 7.53 -0.82
N ASP A 184 14.63 7.56 -1.28
CA ASP A 184 15.77 7.05 -0.52
C ASP A 184 16.05 7.91 0.72
N GLN A 185 15.94 9.24 0.59
CA GLN A 185 16.04 10.19 1.70
C GLN A 185 14.93 9.94 2.74
N LEU A 186 13.68 9.77 2.29
CA LEU A 186 12.55 9.49 3.19
C LEU A 186 12.76 8.17 3.96
N VAL A 187 13.17 7.11 3.26
CA VAL A 187 13.48 5.81 3.88
C VAL A 187 14.65 5.93 4.86
N GLY A 188 15.67 6.71 4.51
CA GLY A 188 16.80 7.01 5.38
C GLY A 188 16.39 7.67 6.69
N TRP A 189 15.60 8.74 6.62
CA TRP A 189 15.09 9.42 7.83
C TRP A 189 14.21 8.50 8.67
N MET A 190 13.31 7.74 8.05
CA MET A 190 12.49 6.76 8.79
C MET A 190 13.37 5.72 9.48
N ARG A 191 14.39 5.19 8.80
CA ARG A 191 15.32 4.22 9.39
C ARG A 191 16.06 4.81 10.59
N SER A 192 16.53 6.06 10.50
CA SER A 192 17.18 6.74 11.62
C SER A 192 16.22 6.90 12.82
N ILE A 193 14.96 7.27 12.59
CA ILE A 193 13.95 7.35 13.64
C ILE A 193 13.79 5.99 14.35
N TYR A 194 13.73 4.88 13.62
CA TYR A 194 13.60 3.55 14.24
C TYR A 194 14.84 3.08 14.97
N GLN A 195 16.02 3.29 14.40
CA GLN A 195 17.24 2.69 14.92
C GLN A 195 17.89 3.52 16.03
N GLN A 196 17.77 4.85 15.94
CA GLN A 196 18.47 5.79 16.82
C GLN A 196 17.49 6.57 17.72
N GLY A 197 16.21 6.61 17.36
CA GLY A 197 15.21 7.41 18.06
C GLY A 197 15.24 8.89 17.68
N MET A 198 14.20 9.63 18.09
CA MET A 198 14.04 11.06 17.74
C MET A 198 15.11 11.96 18.37
N SER A 199 15.61 11.62 19.56
CA SER A 199 16.61 12.42 20.28
C SER A 199 17.89 12.64 19.45
N HIS A 200 18.31 11.62 18.71
CA HIS A 200 19.48 11.70 17.83
C HIS A 200 19.27 12.69 16.66
N LEU A 201 18.04 12.83 16.17
CA LEU A 201 17.72 13.72 15.04
C LEU A 201 17.44 15.16 15.46
N LEU A 202 17.11 15.39 16.74
CA LEU A 202 16.80 16.71 17.30
C LEU A 202 18.03 17.39 17.92
N MET A 203 19.13 16.66 18.11
CA MET A 203 20.39 17.25 18.53
C MET A 203 21.22 17.66 17.32
N PRO A 204 21.82 18.87 17.32
CA PRO A 204 22.67 19.30 16.22
C PRO A 204 23.91 18.39 16.13
N PRO A 205 24.51 18.23 14.93
CA PRO A 205 25.76 17.49 14.78
C PRO A 205 26.78 18.07 15.76
N ALA A 206 27.55 17.19 16.43
CA ALA A 206 28.50 17.56 17.48
C ALA A 206 29.52 18.65 17.06
N ASP A 207 29.69 18.89 15.76
CA ASP A 207 30.63 19.85 15.17
C ASP A 207 30.12 21.30 15.10
N SER A 208 28.96 21.61 15.69
CA SER A 208 28.39 22.97 15.73
C SER A 208 28.66 23.75 17.02
N GLN A 209 29.47 23.21 17.93
CA GLN A 209 29.92 23.90 19.16
C GLN A 209 31.42 24.25 19.16
N GLY A 210 32.00 24.53 17.99
CA GLY A 210 33.41 24.88 17.88
C GLY A 210 33.72 25.85 16.75
N GLN A 211 33.34 27.11 16.91
CA GLN A 211 34.04 28.27 16.34
C GLN A 211 33.77 29.53 17.16
#